data_AF-A0A934AWG0-F1
#
_entry.id   AF-A0A934AWG0-F1
#
_cell.length_a   1.000
_cell.length_b   1.000
_cell.length_c   1.000
_cell.angle_alpha   90.00
_cell.angle_beta   90.00
_cell.angle_gamma   90.00
#
_symmetry.space_group_name_H-M   'P 1'
#
loop_
_entity.id
_entity.type
_entity.pdbx_description
1 polymer ?
#
loop_
_entity_poly.entity_id
_entity_poly.type
_entity_poly.pdbx_seq_one_letter_code
_entity_poly.pdbx_strand_id
1 'polypeptide(L)' 'MQSANISQESGVRSQKSGDLRICLLSIVYYLLLLSGCAKQDNMYKESRVLMDTYCTITVVCPSKEKAREAIDAGYAEI' A
#
# COMPACT_ATOMS: atom_id res chain seq x y z
N MET A 1 -8.17 -24.63 24.19
CA MET A 1 -8.73 -23.83 23.08
C MET A 1 -7.58 -23.43 22.16
N GLN A 2 -7.80 -23.58 20.85
CA GLN A 2 -6.86 -23.67 19.71
C GLN A 2 -5.68 -22.67 19.74
N SER A 3 -4.41 -23.07 19.55
CA SER A 3 -3.72 -23.58 18.33
C SER A 3 -3.65 -22.59 17.18
N ALA A 4 -2.45 -22.06 16.92
CA ALA A 4 -1.87 -21.91 15.57
C ALA A 4 -0.34 -21.70 15.70
N ASN A 5 0.38 -22.81 15.70
CA ASN A 5 1.85 -22.87 15.65
C ASN A 5 2.22 -22.98 14.17
N ILE A 6 2.92 -21.99 13.63
CA ILE A 6 3.37 -21.97 12.23
C ILE A 6 4.75 -22.66 12.19
N SER A 7 4.73 -23.98 12.00
CA SER A 7 5.92 -24.73 11.57
C SER A 7 5.94 -24.77 10.05
N GLN A 8 6.84 -24.00 9.46
CA GLN A 8 7.34 -24.22 8.11
C GLN A 8 8.13 -25.53 8.10
N GLU A 9 7.51 -26.62 7.65
CA GLU A 9 8.23 -27.76 7.10
C GLU A 9 7.40 -28.37 5.97
N SER A 10 7.86 -28.17 4.74
CA SER A 10 7.60 -29.16 3.69
C SER A 10 8.70 -29.03 2.65
N GLY A 11 9.76 -29.82 2.87
CA GLY A 11 10.71 -30.14 1.82
C GLY A 11 9.98 -30.78 0.64
N VAL A 12 10.18 -30.24 -0.55
CA VAL A 12 9.70 -30.86 -1.79
C VAL A 12 10.90 -31.49 -2.49
N ARG A 13 10.90 -32.81 -2.36
CA ARG A 13 11.79 -33.83 -2.89
C ARG A 13 11.68 -33.88 -4.42
N SER A 14 12.83 -34.03 -5.07
CA SER A 14 13.03 -34.70 -6.36
C SER A 14 12.36 -34.12 -7.62
N GLN A 15 13.20 -33.38 -8.34
CA GLN A 15 13.16 -32.95 -9.74
C GLN A 15 12.62 -34.01 -10.73
N LYS A 16 11.39 -33.78 -11.24
CA LYS A 16 10.96 -34.19 -12.59
C LYS A 16 10.79 -32.92 -13.43
N SER A 17 11.46 -32.85 -14.58
CA SER A 17 11.65 -31.64 -15.39
C SER A 17 10.36 -30.92 -15.86
N GLY A 18 9.20 -31.59 -15.80
CA GLY A 18 7.89 -31.01 -16.13
C GLY A 18 7.28 -30.15 -15.01
N ASP A 19 7.48 -30.53 -13.74
CA ASP A 19 6.87 -29.84 -12.59
C ASP A 19 7.57 -28.52 -12.26
N LEU A 20 8.86 -28.41 -12.59
CA LEU A 20 9.66 -27.21 -12.35
C LEU A 20 9.14 -25.99 -13.13
N ARG A 21 8.60 -26.19 -14.34
CA ARG A 21 8.05 -25.11 -15.17
C ARG A 21 6.76 -24.54 -14.60
N ILE A 22 5.91 -25.40 -14.04
CA ILE A 22 4.64 -25.01 -13.41
C ILE A 22 4.92 -24.24 -12.12
N CYS A 23 5.88 -24.70 -11.31
CA CYS A 23 6.33 -23.95 -10.14
C CYS A 23 6.84 -22.55 -10.51
N LEU A 24 7.71 -22.42 -11.52
CA LEU A 24 8.21 -21.12 -11.99
C LEU A 24 7.10 -20.18 -12.47
N LEU A 25 6.14 -20.69 -13.24
CA LEU A 25 4.99 -19.90 -13.71
C LEU A 25 4.11 -19.41 -12.56
N SER A 26 3.87 -20.25 -11.56
CA SER A 26 3.08 -19.87 -10.38
C SER A 26 3.78 -18.78 -9.57
N ILE A 27 5.10 -18.87 -9.36
CA ILE A 27 5.88 -17.86 -8.62
C ILE A 27 5.82 -16.51 -9.33
N VAL A 28 5.98 -16.48 -10.65
CA VAL A 28 5.88 -15.24 -11.44
C VAL A 28 4.47 -14.63 -11.34
N TYR A 29 3.42 -15.47 -11.37
CA TYR A 29 2.04 -15.02 -11.20
C TYR A 29 1.77 -14.42 -9.82
N TYR A 30 2.29 -15.03 -8.75
CA TYR A 30 2.19 -14.48 -7.39
C TYR A 30 2.96 -13.17 -7.23
N LEU A 31 4.16 -13.05 -7.80
CA LEU A 31 4.95 -11.81 -7.77
C LEU A 31 4.27 -10.66 -8.51
N LEU A 32 3.64 -10.95 -9.66
CA LEU A 32 2.82 -9.98 -10.41
C LEU A 32 1.62 -9.51 -9.59
N LEU A 33 0.90 -10.43 -8.95
CA LEU A 33 -0.24 -10.11 -8.07
C LEU A 33 0.17 -9.26 -6.87
N LEU A 34 1.30 -9.56 -6.23
CA LEU A 34 1.77 -8.81 -5.06
C LEU A 34 2.19 -7.37 -5.41
N SER A 35 2.69 -7.12 -6.63
CA SER A 35 3.13 -5.77 -7.03
C SER A 35 2.00 -4.74 -7.09
N GLY A 36 0.74 -5.19 -7.20
CA GLY A 36 -0.43 -4.31 -7.25
C GLY A 36 -1.05 -4.00 -5.88
N CYS A 37 -0.60 -4.66 -4.80
CA CYS A 37 -1.34 -4.73 -3.54
C CYS A 37 -0.94 -3.68 -2.48
N ALA A 38 -0.11 -2.68 -2.82
CA ALA A 38 0.35 -1.70 -1.83
C ALA A 38 0.40 -0.26 -2.37
N LYS A 39 -0.77 0.31 -2.73
CA LYS A 39 -0.91 1.77 -2.70
C LYS A 39 -1.31 2.17 -1.28
N GLN A 40 -0.31 2.44 -0.46
CA GLN A 40 -0.53 2.98 0.88
C GLN A 40 -0.90 4.46 0.76
N ASP A 41 -2.06 4.83 1.28
CA ASP A 41 -2.43 6.24 1.39
C ASP A 41 -1.55 6.92 2.43
N ASN A 42 -1.13 8.14 2.11
CA ASN A 42 -0.35 9.00 2.99
C ASN A 42 -1.25 10.10 3.55
N MET A 43 -0.99 10.51 4.78
CA MET A 43 -1.65 11.66 5.40
C MET A 43 -0.80 12.91 5.23
N TYR A 44 -1.37 13.93 4.60
CA TYR A 44 -0.76 15.25 4.43
C TYR A 44 -1.54 16.26 5.25
N LYS A 45 -0.83 17.07 6.02
CA LYS A 45 -1.42 18.05 6.93
C LYS A 45 -0.76 19.40 6.71
N GLU A 46 -1.55 20.45 6.60
CA GLU A 46 -1.06 21.82 6.53
C GLU A 46 -1.91 22.73 7.40
N SER A 47 -1.26 23.63 8.13
CA SER A 47 -1.90 24.59 9.04
C SER A 47 -1.58 26.02 8.60
N ARG A 48 -2.60 26.88 8.49
CA ARG A 48 -2.47 28.31 8.16
C ARG A 48 -3.30 29.17 9.12
N VAL A 49 -2.89 30.42 9.31
CA VAL A 49 -3.71 31.42 10.01
C VAL A 49 -4.57 32.14 8.98
N LEU A 50 -5.88 32.07 9.14
CA LEU A 50 -6.89 32.68 8.27
C LEU A 50 -7.97 33.29 9.14
N MET A 51 -8.46 34.49 8.83
CA MET A 51 -9.50 35.19 9.62
C MET A 51 -9.21 35.23 11.13
N ASP A 52 -7.95 35.50 11.50
CA ASP A 52 -7.48 35.51 12.90
C ASP A 52 -7.66 34.19 13.67
N THR A 53 -7.86 33.06 12.97
CA THR A 53 -7.94 31.71 13.55
C THR A 53 -6.91 30.76 12.94
N TYR A 54 -6.55 29.72 13.69
CA TYR A 54 -5.73 28.62 13.19
C TYR A 54 -6.61 27.61 12.47
N CYS A 55 -6.47 27.53 11.14
CA CYS A 55 -7.12 26.52 10.33
C CYS A 55 -6.12 25.41 9.95
N THR A 56 -6.61 24.17 9.86
CA THR A 56 -5.78 23.01 9.52
C THR A 56 -6.55 22.11 8.58
N ILE A 57 -5.98 21.88 7.40
CA ILE A 57 -6.52 20.96 6.39
C ILE A 57 -5.67 19.69 6.39
N THR A 58 -6.34 18.55 6.50
CA THR A 58 -5.71 17.21 6.44
C THR A 58 -6.30 16.43 5.29
N VAL A 59 -5.44 15.90 4.42
CA VAL A 59 -5.82 15.12 3.24
C VAL A 59 -5.13 13.76 3.30
N VAL A 60 -5.90 12.69 3.08
CA VAL A 60 -5.39 11.32 3.01
C VAL A 60 -5.49 10.85 1.57
N CYS A 61 -4.34 10.65 0.93
CA CYS A 61 -4.27 10.17 -0.45
C CYS A 61 -2.88 9.60 -0.79
N PRO A 62 -2.72 8.90 -1.92
CA PRO A 62 -1.43 8.30 -2.27
C PRO A 62 -0.47 9.27 -2.98
N SER A 63 -0.91 10.48 -3.34
CA SER A 63 -0.13 11.45 -4.14
C SER A 63 0.01 12.79 -3.43
N LYS A 64 1.27 13.20 -3.24
CA LYS A 64 1.60 14.48 -2.62
C LYS A 64 1.12 15.68 -3.45
N GLU A 65 1.28 15.67 -4.78
CA GLU A 65 0.77 16.77 -5.62
C GLU A 65 -0.74 16.96 -5.46
N LYS A 66 -1.52 15.88 -5.55
CA LYS A 66 -2.98 15.94 -5.40
C LYS A 66 -3.40 16.41 -4.01
N ALA A 67 -2.68 15.99 -2.97
CA ALA A 67 -2.92 16.50 -1.63
C ALA A 67 -2.71 18.01 -1.54
N ARG A 68 -1.63 18.52 -2.15
CA ARG A 68 -1.32 19.96 -2.15
C ARG A 68 -2.38 20.76 -2.91
N GLU A 69 -2.78 20.31 -4.08
CA GLU A 69 -3.86 20.95 -4.86
C GLU A 69 -5.17 21.04 -4.07
N ALA A 70 -5.54 19.96 -3.36
CA ALA A 70 -6.74 19.95 -2.53
C ALA A 70 -6.63 20.89 -1.31
N ILE A 71 -5.45 20.95 -0.68
CA ILE A 71 -5.18 21.88 0.44
C ILE A 71 -5.26 23.33 -0.03
N ASP A 72 -4.62 23.65 -1.16
CA ASP A 72 -4.60 25.00 -1.71
C ASP A 72 -6.00 25.45 -2.14
N ALA A 73 -6.78 24.55 -2.76
CA ALA A 73 -8.19 24.81 -3.10
C ALA A 73 -9.03 25.03 -1.84
N GLY A 74 -8.87 24.20 -0.80
CA GLY A 74 -9.61 24.35 0.45
C GLY A 74 -9.31 25.67 1.16
N TYR A 75 -8.05 26.12 1.17
CA TYR A 75 -7.69 27.43 1.71
C TYR A 75 -8.09 28.61 0.82
N ALA A 76 -8.34 28.40 -0.48
CA ALA A 76 -8.86 29.45 -1.35
C ALA A 76 -10.37 29.70 -1.13
N GLU A 77 -11.10 28.70 -0.65
CA GLU A 77 -12.52 28.84 -0.30
C GLU A 77 -12.77 29.41 1.11
N ILE A 78 -11.83 29.19 2.03
CA ILE A 78 -11.87 29.69 3.41
C ILE A 78 -11.37 31.14 3.46
#